data_AF-A0A969WU60-F1
#
_entry.id   AF-A0A969WU60-F1
#
_cell.length_a   1.000
_cell.length_b   1.000
_cell.length_c   1.000
_cell.angle_alpha   90.00
_cell.angle_beta   90.00
_cell.angle_gamma   90.00
#
_symmetry.space_group_name_H-M   'P 1'
#
loop_
_entity.id
_entity.type
_entity.pdbx_description
1 polymer ?
#
loop_
_entity_poly.entity_id
_entity_poly.type
_entity_poly.pdbx_seq_one_letter_code
_entity_poly.pdbx_strand_id
1 'polypeptide(L)'
;MKKLIFMLTTLFLLAGCTSGNKAGTDEQTSQDATFEYTVDKFADIQILRYQVPGFEELSLQQKELIYYLSEAALEGRDILYDQHNKYNLTIRRTLEGIYENYFGDKTTEDFKNFETYLKRVWMANGIHHHYSEDKMLPEFSKEYFAQLVNSVDPAKLPVKDGASASELIETLTPIMF
;
A
#
# COMPACT_ATOMS: atom_id res chain seq x y z
N MET A 1 -45.34 -47.00 25.42
CA MET A 1 -44.09 -46.47 24.82
C MET A 1 -44.35 -46.40 23.32
N LYS A 2 -44.59 -45.25 22.69
CA LYS A 2 -43.76 -44.05 22.52
C LYS A 2 -44.67 -42.81 22.48
N LYS A 3 -44.29 -41.75 23.19
CA LYS A 3 -44.96 -40.45 23.20
C LYS A 3 -44.47 -39.64 21.99
N LEU A 4 -45.38 -39.10 21.19
CA LEU A 4 -45.09 -37.96 20.33
C LEU A 4 -46.21 -36.94 20.51
N ILE A 5 -45.95 -35.97 21.37
CA ILE A 5 -46.85 -34.85 21.68
C ILE A 5 -46.60 -33.81 20.58
N PHE A 6 -47.57 -33.64 19.68
CA PHE A 6 -47.63 -32.50 18.77
C PHE A 6 -48.33 -31.37 19.52
N MET A 7 -47.56 -30.39 20.00
CA MET A 7 -48.08 -29.22 20.68
C MET A 7 -48.44 -28.17 19.61
N LEU A 8 -49.73 -28.07 19.35
CA LEU A 8 -50.40 -26.97 18.66
C LEU A 8 -50.38 -25.73 19.58
N THR A 9 -50.58 -24.54 19.00
CA THR A 9 -50.70 -23.18 19.60
C THR A 9 -49.37 -22.41 19.71
N THR A 10 -49.23 -21.15 19.31
CA THR A 10 -50.18 -20.02 19.27
C THR A 10 -49.86 -19.01 18.16
N LEU A 11 -50.95 -18.43 17.65
CA LEU A 11 -51.10 -17.26 16.80
C LEU A 11 -50.71 -15.98 17.58
N PHE A 12 -49.87 -15.11 16.99
CA PHE A 12 -49.82 -13.69 17.36
C PHE A 12 -50.18 -12.84 16.12
N LEU A 13 -51.24 -12.05 16.27
CA LEU A 13 -51.84 -11.18 15.26
C LEU A 13 -51.13 -9.81 15.22
N LEU A 14 -50.86 -9.37 13.98
CA LEU A 14 -50.99 -8.02 13.39
C LEU A 14 -51.10 -6.76 14.29
N ALA A 15 -50.18 -5.82 14.08
CA ALA A 15 -50.39 -4.37 13.87
C ALA A 15 -48.99 -3.74 13.59
N GLY A 16 -48.65 -3.05 12.49
CA GLY A 16 -49.44 -2.15 11.66
C GLY A 16 -49.00 -0.70 11.93
N CYS A 17 -48.01 -0.19 11.19
CA CYS A 17 -47.78 1.24 10.95
C CYS A 17 -46.80 1.44 9.77
N THR A 18 -47.36 1.42 8.55
CA THR A 18 -46.86 2.22 7.44
C THR A 18 -47.28 3.67 7.68
N SER A 19 -46.35 4.49 8.17
CA SER A 19 -46.50 5.96 8.23
C SER A 19 -45.12 6.60 8.22
N GLY A 20 -44.84 7.40 7.19
CA GLY A 20 -43.75 8.38 7.24
C GLY A 20 -42.55 8.03 6.39
N ASN A 21 -42.75 8.12 5.07
CA ASN A 21 -41.71 8.51 4.13
C ASN A 21 -41.01 9.79 4.65
N LYS A 22 -39.93 9.65 5.40
CA LYS A 22 -38.88 10.65 5.47
C LYS A 22 -37.76 10.09 4.61
N ALA A 23 -37.84 10.40 3.32
CA ALA A 23 -36.63 10.58 2.55
C ALA A 23 -35.79 11.57 3.36
N GLY A 24 -34.81 11.04 4.09
CA GLY A 24 -33.65 11.84 4.42
C GLY A 24 -33.17 12.33 3.07
N THR A 25 -33.29 13.63 2.84
CA THR A 25 -32.36 14.32 1.97
C THR A 25 -30.99 13.90 2.46
N ASP A 26 -30.41 12.88 1.82
CA ASP A 26 -28.98 12.80 1.69
C ASP A 26 -28.62 14.17 1.14
N GLU A 27 -28.18 15.06 2.03
CA GLU A 27 -27.31 16.15 1.63
C GLU A 27 -26.12 15.44 0.98
N GLN A 28 -26.22 15.23 -0.34
CA GLN A 28 -25.07 15.17 -1.19
C GLN A 28 -24.35 16.48 -0.90
N THR A 29 -23.42 16.41 0.05
CA THR A 29 -22.32 17.34 0.19
C THR A 29 -21.82 17.51 -1.24
N SER A 30 -21.96 18.72 -1.77
CA SER A 30 -21.59 19.03 -3.14
C SER A 30 -20.19 18.51 -3.36
N GLN A 31 -20.05 17.39 -4.09
CA GLN A 31 -18.75 16.88 -4.48
C GLN A 31 -18.07 18.01 -5.22
N ASP A 32 -17.00 18.51 -4.63
CA ASP A 32 -16.20 19.57 -5.20
C ASP A 32 -15.71 19.07 -6.56
N ALA A 33 -16.26 19.63 -7.64
CA ALA A 33 -15.93 19.24 -9.01
C ALA A 33 -14.45 19.45 -9.35
N THR A 34 -13.67 20.02 -8.43
CA THR A 34 -12.23 20.25 -8.49
C THR A 34 -11.39 19.13 -7.85
N PHE A 35 -11.99 18.12 -7.21
CA PHE A 35 -11.22 17.05 -6.58
C PHE A 35 -10.68 16.05 -7.62
N GLU A 36 -9.38 16.18 -7.94
CA GLU A 36 -8.68 15.23 -8.80
C GLU A 36 -8.49 13.87 -8.10
N TYR A 37 -9.18 12.82 -8.56
CA TYR A 37 -9.08 11.47 -7.97
C TYR A 37 -7.81 10.73 -8.39
N THR A 38 -7.28 11.01 -9.58
CA THR A 38 -6.10 10.32 -10.11
C THR A 38 -4.83 11.00 -9.61
N VAL A 39 -3.88 10.22 -9.11
CA VAL A 39 -2.60 10.70 -8.56
C VAL A 39 -1.45 10.40 -9.52
N ASP A 40 -1.33 9.15 -9.96
CA ASP A 40 -0.23 8.70 -10.82
C ASP A 40 -0.65 7.47 -11.64
N LYS A 41 0.07 7.20 -12.72
CA LYS A 41 -0.07 5.98 -13.52
C LYS A 41 1.31 5.51 -13.99
N PHE A 42 1.65 4.27 -13.67
CA PHE A 42 2.92 3.65 -14.04
C PHE A 42 2.72 2.15 -14.24
N ALA A 43 3.47 1.55 -15.17
CA ALA A 43 3.24 0.17 -15.60
C ALA A 43 1.74 -0.09 -15.85
N ASP A 44 1.18 -1.09 -15.19
CA ASP A 44 -0.24 -1.49 -15.21
C ASP A 44 -1.03 -0.97 -13.98
N ILE A 45 -0.47 -0.05 -13.20
CA ILE A 45 -1.03 0.48 -11.95
C ILE A 45 -1.49 1.93 -12.13
N GLN A 46 -2.66 2.26 -11.58
CA GLN A 46 -3.15 3.63 -11.41
C GLN A 46 -3.37 3.92 -9.93
N ILE A 47 -2.73 4.96 -9.42
CA ILE A 47 -2.89 5.41 -8.03
C ILE A 47 -4.02 6.41 -7.97
N LEU A 48 -4.96 6.15 -7.06
CA LEU A 48 -6.11 7.01 -6.79
C LEU A 48 -6.04 7.53 -5.35
N ARG A 49 -6.76 8.63 -5.08
CA ARG A 49 -6.99 9.13 -3.72
C ARG A 49 -8.48 9.30 -3.46
N TYR A 50 -8.87 9.19 -2.20
CA TYR A 50 -10.26 9.29 -1.76
C TYR A 50 -10.44 10.44 -0.77
N GLN A 51 -11.66 10.98 -0.71
CA GLN A 51 -12.06 11.94 0.32
C GLN A 51 -12.52 11.18 1.56
N VAL A 52 -12.47 11.85 2.72
CA VAL A 52 -13.05 11.34 3.98
C VAL A 52 -14.18 12.28 4.43
N PRO A 53 -15.35 12.28 3.76
CA PRO A 53 -16.45 13.17 4.11
C PRO A 53 -16.94 12.90 5.53
N GLY A 54 -17.32 13.94 6.27
CA GLY A 54 -17.78 13.80 7.64
C GLY A 54 -16.66 13.85 8.69
N PHE A 55 -15.39 13.90 8.27
CA PHE A 55 -14.25 13.91 9.21
C PHE A 55 -14.19 15.23 10.00
N GLU A 56 -14.44 16.36 9.34
CA GLU A 56 -14.40 17.69 9.94
C GLU A 56 -15.47 17.88 11.03
N GLU A 57 -16.60 17.20 10.91
CA GLU A 57 -17.74 17.25 11.82
C GLU A 57 -17.53 16.42 13.10
N LEU A 58 -16.51 15.56 13.13
CA LEU A 58 -16.19 14.74 14.30
C LEU A 58 -15.73 15.61 15.47
N SER A 59 -16.10 15.16 16.68
CA SER A 59 -15.56 15.74 17.92
C SER A 59 -14.04 15.55 17.99
N LEU A 60 -13.37 16.40 18.76
CA LEU A 60 -11.91 16.29 18.95
C LEU A 60 -11.50 14.91 19.47
N GLN A 61 -12.27 14.33 20.39
CA GLN A 61 -12.00 12.99 20.94
C GLN A 61 -12.10 11.88 19.88
N GLN A 62 -13.06 11.98 18.96
CA GLN A 62 -13.18 11.03 17.85
C GLN A 62 -12.02 11.17 16.85
N LYS A 63 -11.61 12.41 16.53
CA LYS A 63 -10.45 12.67 15.67
C LYS A 63 -9.16 12.14 16.28
N GLU A 64 -8.97 12.34 17.58
CA GLU A 64 -7.83 11.81 18.33
C GLU A 64 -7.82 10.27 18.33
N LEU A 65 -8.97 9.63 18.55
CA LEU A 65 -9.09 8.18 18.44
C LEU A 65 -8.72 7.68 17.03
N ILE A 66 -9.27 8.30 15.98
CA ILE A 66 -8.96 7.92 14.59
C ILE A 66 -7.48 8.11 14.29
N TYR A 67 -6.88 9.21 14.75
CA TYR A 67 -5.45 9.48 14.58
C TYR A 67 -4.60 8.37 15.20
N TYR A 68 -4.85 7.98 16.45
CA TYR A 68 -4.05 6.91 17.06
C TYR A 68 -4.27 5.54 16.39
N LEU A 69 -5.48 5.26 15.90
CA LEU A 69 -5.75 4.05 15.14
C LEU A 69 -5.05 4.06 13.76
N SER A 70 -4.97 5.21 13.09
CA SER A 70 -4.24 5.31 11.82
C SER A 70 -2.74 5.15 12.01
N GLU A 71 -2.15 5.75 13.04
CA GLU A 71 -0.74 5.56 13.35
C GLU A 71 -0.45 4.08 13.62
N ALA A 72 -1.26 3.42 14.45
CA ALA A 72 -1.11 1.99 14.73
C ALA A 72 -1.23 1.11 13.47
N ALA A 73 -2.07 1.50 12.51
CA ALA A 73 -2.20 0.79 11.24
C ALA A 73 -0.96 0.99 10.34
N LEU A 74 -0.41 2.21 10.28
CA LEU A 74 0.73 2.55 9.43
C LEU A 74 2.03 1.88 9.89
N GLU A 75 2.23 1.75 11.20
CA GLU A 75 3.41 1.08 11.79
C GLU A 75 3.52 -0.41 11.40
N GLY A 76 2.42 -1.02 10.96
CA GLY A 76 2.39 -2.40 10.48
C GLY A 76 3.00 -2.63 9.09
N ARG A 77 3.35 -1.58 8.34
CA ARG A 77 3.78 -1.69 6.94
C ARG A 77 4.99 -2.62 6.76
N ASP A 78 6.04 -2.44 7.54
CA ASP A 78 7.28 -3.20 7.38
C ASP A 78 7.11 -4.70 7.70
N ILE A 79 6.11 -5.05 8.54
CA ILE A 79 5.75 -6.45 8.82
C ILE A 79 5.31 -7.15 7.53
N LEU A 80 4.49 -6.49 6.71
CA LEU A 80 3.97 -7.07 5.46
C LEU A 80 5.08 -7.32 4.44
N TYR A 81 6.03 -6.38 4.30
CA TYR A 81 7.18 -6.56 3.41
C TYR A 81 7.99 -7.81 3.80
N ASP A 82 8.31 -7.95 5.09
CA ASP A 82 9.11 -9.07 5.60
C ASP A 82 8.39 -10.41 5.46
N GLN A 83 7.06 -10.43 5.66
CA GLN A 83 6.22 -11.60 5.44
C GLN A 83 6.21 -12.07 3.97
N HIS A 84 6.18 -11.14 3.02
CA HIS A 84 6.14 -11.47 1.59
C HIS A 84 7.47 -12.03 1.06
N ASN A 85 8.61 -11.56 1.58
CA ASN A 85 9.92 -12.08 1.23
C ASN A 85 10.96 -11.56 2.22
N LYS A 86 11.82 -12.45 2.75
CA LYS A 86 12.90 -12.10 3.68
C LYS A 86 13.91 -11.05 3.18
N TYR A 87 13.93 -10.74 1.89
CA TYR A 87 14.80 -9.72 1.28
C TYR A 87 14.08 -8.41 0.96
N ASN A 88 12.75 -8.34 1.05
CA ASN A 88 11.98 -7.19 0.60
C ASN A 88 12.34 -5.90 1.33
N LEU A 89 12.57 -5.94 2.65
CA LEU A 89 12.99 -4.75 3.41
C LEU A 89 14.36 -4.25 2.94
N THR A 90 15.32 -5.14 2.73
CA THR A 90 16.65 -4.78 2.21
C THR A 90 16.57 -4.21 0.80
N ILE A 91 15.80 -4.85 -0.09
CA ILE A 91 15.59 -4.37 -1.47
C ILE A 91 14.94 -2.99 -1.46
N ARG A 92 13.81 -2.83 -0.77
CA ARG A 92 13.09 -1.56 -0.65
C ARG A 92 14.01 -0.44 -0.17
N ARG A 93 14.71 -0.64 0.95
CA ARG A 93 15.59 0.37 1.55
C ARG A 93 16.80 0.69 0.66
N THR A 94 17.30 -0.28 -0.11
CA THR A 94 18.36 -0.06 -1.10
C THR A 94 17.88 0.84 -2.24
N LEU A 95 16.71 0.51 -2.81
CA LEU A 95 16.11 1.28 -3.90
C LEU A 95 15.71 2.70 -3.44
N GLU A 96 15.13 2.83 -2.24
CA GLU A 96 14.82 4.13 -1.61
C GLU A 96 16.09 4.96 -1.39
N GLY A 97 17.14 4.34 -0.83
CA GLY A 97 18.45 4.98 -0.63
C GLY A 97 19.06 5.48 -1.94
N ILE A 98 18.94 4.72 -3.03
CA ILE A 98 19.33 5.18 -4.37
C ILE A 98 18.47 6.37 -4.80
N TYR A 99 17.14 6.25 -4.74
CA TYR A 99 16.23 7.27 -5.26
C TYR A 99 16.39 8.63 -4.56
N GLU A 100 16.56 8.62 -3.23
CA GLU A 100 16.76 9.82 -2.41
C GLU A 100 18.13 10.48 -2.63
N ASN A 101 19.13 9.71 -3.08
CA ASN A 101 20.52 10.18 -3.23
C ASN A 101 21.01 10.22 -4.69
N TYR A 102 20.10 10.04 -5.64
CA TYR A 102 20.43 10.15 -7.06
C TYR A 102 20.38 11.62 -7.52
N PHE A 103 21.56 12.16 -7.85
CA PHE A 103 21.75 13.52 -8.37
C PHE A 103 22.07 13.56 -9.87
N GLY A 104 21.95 12.42 -10.57
CA GLY A 104 22.11 12.33 -12.02
C GLY A 104 20.86 12.77 -12.80
N ASP A 105 20.86 12.51 -14.11
CA ASP A 105 19.75 12.86 -14.99
C ASP A 105 18.58 11.85 -14.86
N LYS A 106 17.53 12.29 -14.17
CA LYS A 106 16.29 11.52 -13.95
C LYS A 106 15.41 11.39 -15.21
N THR A 107 15.76 12.03 -16.32
CA THR A 107 15.01 11.95 -17.57
C THR A 107 15.45 10.79 -18.47
N THR A 108 16.58 10.15 -18.13
CA THR A 108 17.10 8.97 -18.81
C THR A 108 16.14 7.78 -18.70
N GLU A 109 16.14 6.91 -19.72
CA GLU A 109 15.26 5.74 -19.74
C GLU A 109 15.60 4.75 -18.61
N ASP A 110 16.89 4.52 -18.36
CA ASP A 110 17.33 3.65 -17.26
C ASP A 110 16.82 4.13 -15.90
N PHE A 111 16.85 5.45 -15.64
CA PHE A 111 16.34 5.99 -14.37
C PHE A 111 14.81 5.91 -14.29
N LYS A 112 14.09 6.16 -15.39
CA LYS A 112 12.63 5.98 -15.43
C LYS A 112 12.21 4.54 -15.18
N ASN A 113 12.96 3.58 -15.73
CA ASN A 113 12.73 2.15 -15.49
C ASN A 113 13.05 1.77 -14.04
N PHE A 114 14.11 2.34 -13.47
CA PHE A 114 14.43 2.23 -12.05
C PHE A 114 13.30 2.77 -11.16
N GLU A 115 12.84 4.00 -11.43
CA GLU A 115 11.76 4.63 -10.68
C GLU A 115 10.46 3.82 -10.79
N THR A 116 10.11 3.36 -11.99
CA THR A 116 8.94 2.52 -12.22
C THR A 116 9.04 1.22 -11.43
N TYR A 117 10.21 0.58 -11.39
CA TYR A 117 10.42 -0.63 -10.57
C TYR A 117 10.23 -0.36 -9.07
N LEU A 118 10.82 0.72 -8.54
CA LEU A 118 10.65 1.12 -7.14
C LEU A 118 9.18 1.39 -6.81
N LYS A 119 8.46 2.11 -7.68
CA LYS A 119 7.01 2.36 -7.51
C LYS A 119 6.19 1.07 -7.48
N ARG A 120 6.53 0.09 -8.33
CA ARG A 120 5.91 -1.24 -8.30
C ARG A 120 6.21 -1.99 -7.00
N VAL A 121 7.43 -1.91 -6.48
CA VAL A 121 7.79 -2.49 -5.17
C VAL A 121 6.99 -1.86 -4.03
N TRP A 122 6.81 -0.54 -4.06
CA TRP A 122 5.95 0.16 -3.08
C TRP A 122 4.50 -0.30 -3.14
N MET A 123 3.94 -0.40 -4.35
CA MET A 123 2.55 -0.79 -4.54
C MET A 123 2.29 -2.24 -4.13
N ALA A 124 3.21 -3.16 -4.46
CA ALA A 124 3.01 -4.58 -4.21
C ALA A 124 3.48 -5.05 -2.83
N ASN A 125 4.04 -4.16 -2.00
CA ASN A 125 4.68 -4.52 -0.74
C ASN A 125 5.78 -5.58 -0.90
N GLY A 126 6.55 -5.51 -1.98
CA GLY A 126 7.59 -6.48 -2.33
C GLY A 126 7.89 -6.58 -3.82
N ILE A 127 8.73 -7.53 -4.20
CA ILE A 127 9.20 -7.72 -5.60
C ILE A 127 8.33 -8.66 -6.45
N HIS A 128 7.15 -9.07 -5.97
CA HIS A 128 6.21 -9.91 -6.70
C HIS A 128 4.96 -9.10 -7.05
N HIS A 129 4.34 -9.39 -8.19
CA HIS A 129 3.11 -8.73 -8.60
C HIS A 129 1.99 -9.06 -7.61
N HIS A 130 1.35 -8.04 -7.04
CA HIS A 130 0.28 -8.12 -6.02
C HIS A 130 -0.99 -8.93 -6.40
N TYR A 131 -1.02 -9.55 -7.58
CA TYR A 131 -2.19 -10.27 -8.09
C TYR A 131 -1.80 -11.60 -8.75
N SER A 132 -0.84 -11.58 -9.68
CA SER A 132 -0.35 -12.82 -10.31
C SER A 132 0.72 -13.55 -9.48
N GLU A 133 1.28 -12.88 -8.46
CA GLU A 133 2.41 -13.36 -7.65
C GLU A 133 3.71 -13.62 -8.44
N ASP A 134 3.76 -13.23 -9.72
CA ASP A 134 4.96 -13.35 -10.54
C ASP A 134 6.03 -12.38 -10.06
N LYS A 135 7.31 -12.81 -10.08
CA LYS A 135 8.43 -11.91 -9.80
C LYS A 135 8.45 -10.79 -10.83
N MET A 136 8.46 -9.54 -10.36
CA MET A 136 8.61 -8.37 -11.21
C MET A 136 10.08 -8.25 -11.59
N LEU A 137 10.38 -8.33 -12.89
CA LEU A 137 11.73 -8.15 -13.41
C LEU A 137 12.01 -6.65 -13.66
N PRO A 138 13.20 -6.14 -13.26
CA PRO A 138 13.61 -4.79 -13.61
C PRO A 138 13.81 -4.60 -15.11
N GLU A 139 13.50 -3.40 -15.62
CA GLU A 139 13.72 -3.00 -17.02
C GLU A 139 14.97 -2.12 -17.20
N PHE A 140 15.86 -2.13 -16.22
CA PHE A 140 17.21 -1.57 -16.27
C PHE A 140 18.24 -2.70 -16.08
N SER A 141 19.50 -2.50 -16.44
CA SER A 141 20.50 -3.57 -16.34
C SER A 141 20.99 -3.80 -14.91
N LYS A 142 21.50 -5.01 -14.63
CA LYS A 142 22.19 -5.31 -13.37
C LYS A 142 23.46 -4.47 -13.19
N GLU A 143 24.12 -4.10 -14.28
CA GLU A 143 25.28 -3.21 -14.28
C GLU A 143 24.88 -1.79 -13.87
N TYR A 144 23.75 -1.30 -14.37
CA TYR A 144 23.21 0.00 -13.97
C TYR A 144 22.77 -0.01 -12.51
N PHE A 145 22.13 -1.09 -12.04
CA PHE A 145 21.84 -1.28 -10.62
C PHE A 145 23.11 -1.18 -9.75
N ALA A 146 24.16 -1.92 -10.11
CA ALA A 146 25.43 -1.89 -9.40
C ALA A 146 26.07 -0.49 -9.42
N GLN A 147 26.00 0.22 -10.55
CA GLN A 147 26.46 1.60 -10.64
C GLN A 147 25.70 2.52 -9.68
N LEU A 148 24.37 2.41 -9.64
CA LEU A 148 23.52 3.20 -8.74
C LEU A 148 23.86 2.92 -7.28
N VAL A 149 23.95 1.65 -6.88
CA VAL A 149 24.31 1.28 -5.50
C VAL A 149 25.68 1.84 -5.10
N ASN A 150 26.69 1.73 -5.97
CA ASN A 150 28.04 2.25 -5.70
C ASN A 150 28.12 3.79 -5.68
N SER A 151 27.12 4.48 -6.23
CA SER A 151 27.06 5.94 -6.22
C SER A 151 26.50 6.52 -4.91
N VAL A 152 25.88 5.68 -4.08
CA VAL A 152 25.28 6.08 -2.79
C VAL A 152 26.31 5.88 -1.68
N ASP A 153 26.37 6.85 -0.76
CA ASP A 153 27.13 6.69 0.48
C ASP A 153 26.69 5.40 1.21
N PRO A 154 27.59 4.44 1.48
CA PRO A 154 27.24 3.20 2.17
C PRO A 154 26.50 3.40 3.49
N ALA A 155 26.71 4.52 4.19
CA ALA A 155 25.98 4.85 5.42
C ALA A 155 24.47 5.08 5.21
N LYS A 156 24.03 5.28 3.97
CA LYS A 156 22.63 5.46 3.57
C LYS A 156 21.99 4.20 2.98
N LEU A 157 22.74 3.11 2.92
CA LEU A 157 22.27 1.81 2.43
C LEU A 157 22.03 0.86 3.60
N PRO A 158 21.16 -0.15 3.45
CA PRO A 158 20.91 -1.16 4.48
C PRO A 158 22.05 -2.21 4.54
N VAL A 159 23.30 -1.76 4.59
CA VAL A 159 24.46 -2.61 4.80
C VAL A 159 24.51 -3.02 6.27
N LYS A 160 24.82 -4.30 6.54
CA LYS A 160 25.12 -4.75 7.91
C LYS A 160 26.40 -4.04 8.40
N ASP A 161 26.59 -3.95 9.71
CA ASP A 161 27.82 -3.38 10.28
C ASP A 161 29.06 -4.03 9.67
N GLY A 162 29.86 -3.22 8.94
CA GLY A 162 31.07 -3.66 8.25
C GLY A 162 30.87 -4.28 6.85
N ALA A 163 29.63 -4.42 6.37
CA ALA A 163 29.33 -4.91 5.04
C ALA A 163 29.53 -3.83 3.96
N SER A 164 30.00 -4.22 2.78
CA SER A 164 30.26 -3.29 1.68
C SER A 164 29.08 -3.19 0.71
N ALA A 165 29.04 -2.10 -0.06
CA ALA A 165 28.10 -1.96 -1.19
C ALA A 165 28.21 -3.14 -2.18
N SER A 166 29.41 -3.74 -2.34
CA SER A 166 29.62 -4.92 -3.18
C SER A 166 28.82 -6.12 -2.69
N GLU A 167 28.83 -6.40 -1.38
CA GLU A 167 28.10 -7.54 -0.81
C GLU A 167 26.59 -7.38 -0.96
N LEU A 168 26.10 -6.14 -0.87
CA LEU A 168 24.69 -5.81 -1.13
C LEU A 168 24.33 -6.10 -2.59
N ILE A 169 25.16 -5.68 -3.54
CA ILE A 169 24.98 -5.95 -4.98
C ILE A 169 24.99 -7.46 -5.24
N GLU A 170 25.99 -8.18 -4.72
CA GLU A 170 26.13 -9.63 -4.88
C GLU A 170 24.92 -10.39 -4.31
N THR A 171 24.40 -9.94 -3.17
CA THR A 171 23.23 -10.57 -2.53
C THR A 171 21.96 -10.29 -3.33
N LEU A 172 21.70 -9.02 -3.70
CA LEU A 172 20.41 -8.61 -4.25
C LEU A 172 20.27 -8.89 -5.75
N THR A 173 21.37 -8.88 -6.51
CA THR A 173 21.32 -9.10 -7.97
C THR A 173 20.61 -10.40 -8.37
N PRO A 174 20.97 -11.59 -7.86
CA PRO A 174 20.29 -12.84 -8.25
C PRO A 174 18.84 -12.95 -7.73
N ILE A 175 18.44 -12.06 -6.82
CA ILE A 175 17.09 -12.04 -6.26
C ILE A 175 16.20 -11.18 -7.16
N MET A 176 16.66 -9.98 -7.52
CA MET A 176 15.91 -9.01 -8.32
C MET A 176 15.88 -9.37 -9.81
N PHE A 177 17.00 -9.86 -10.35
CA PHE A 177 17.17 -10.20 -11.77
C PHE A 177 17.04 -11.71 -12.01
#